data_AF-Q9H5X5-F1
#
_entry.id   AF-Q9H5X5-F1
#
_cell.length_a   1.000
_cell.length_b   1.000
_cell.length_c   1.000
_cell.angle_alpha   90.00
_cell.angle_beta   90.00
_cell.angle_gamma   90.00
#
_symmetry.space_group_name_H-M   'P 1'
#
loop_
_entity.id
_entity.type
_entity.pdbx_description
1 polymer ?
#
loop_
_entity_poly.entity_id
_entity_poly.type
_entity_poly.pdbx_seq_one_letter_code
_entity_poly.pdbx_strand_id
1 'polypeptide(L)'
;MKIRREVVEHVEPLRPYESLDTLKQFLQYHGKILCFFCLWDDSVSMFGDRRELILHYFLCDDTIEIKELLPHSSGRDALKMFLRRSKLPKNCPPRVYQPGQITDRAVLNSYGDFIKNQADGYLFDRYKLGKVDQEFYKDSDLSLGVTINVWGRKVLLYDCDEFTKSYYKSKYGIENFTSVSCKPPSPPPKIERKFPPYNGFGSEEDSLRNCIDLKPTPHRRNFKKFMEKDSYGSKSNILRFFCKTSHRQMC
;
A
#
# COMPACT_ATOMS: atom_id res chain seq x y z
N MET A 1 30.62 -26.87 42.79
CA MET A 1 29.80 -26.01 41.90
C MET A 1 29.32 -26.74 40.63
N LYS A 2 30.11 -27.63 39.99
CA LYS A 2 29.69 -28.40 38.78
C LYS A 2 28.53 -29.38 39.01
N ILE A 3 28.63 -30.21 40.05
CA ILE A 3 27.63 -31.25 40.37
C ILE A 3 26.23 -30.65 40.63
N ARG A 4 26.14 -29.46 41.23
CA ARG A 4 24.85 -28.75 41.43
C ARG A 4 24.26 -28.25 40.10
N ARG A 5 25.06 -27.89 39.11
CA ARG A 5 24.56 -27.47 37.77
C ARG A 5 24.06 -28.67 36.97
N GLU A 6 24.80 -29.77 36.98
CA GLU A 6 24.40 -31.03 36.32
C GLU A 6 23.10 -31.59 36.90
N VAL A 7 22.92 -31.54 38.23
CA VAL A 7 21.65 -31.91 38.88
C VAL A 7 20.50 -30.97 38.49
N VAL A 8 20.75 -29.67 38.35
CA VAL A 8 19.72 -28.71 37.90
C VAL A 8 19.37 -28.88 36.41
N GLU A 9 20.32 -29.30 35.57
CA GLU A 9 20.07 -29.64 34.16
C GLU A 9 19.28 -30.94 33.98
N HIS A 10 19.38 -31.89 34.92
CA HIS A 10 18.70 -33.19 34.83
C HIS A 10 17.43 -33.32 35.68
N VAL A 11 17.10 -32.32 36.50
CA VAL A 11 15.84 -32.30 37.25
C VAL A 11 14.81 -31.56 36.41
N GLU A 12 13.87 -32.30 35.82
CA GLU A 12 12.64 -31.71 35.31
C GLU A 12 11.86 -31.14 36.50
N PRO A 13 11.70 -29.81 36.61
CA PRO A 13 10.96 -29.25 37.72
C PRO A 13 9.51 -29.72 37.65
N LEU A 14 9.00 -30.29 38.74
CA LEU A 14 7.59 -30.68 38.86
C LEU A 14 6.62 -29.51 38.64
N ARG A 15 7.12 -28.27 38.69
CA ARG A 15 6.42 -27.03 38.29
C ARG A 15 7.40 -26.14 37.51
N PRO A 16 7.51 -26.26 36.18
CA PRO A 16 8.30 -25.33 35.40
C PRO A 16 7.70 -23.93 35.53
N TYR A 17 8.47 -22.99 36.06
CA TYR A 17 8.06 -21.59 36.11
C TYR A 17 8.25 -21.00 34.71
N GLU A 18 7.16 -20.88 33.94
CA GLU A 18 7.20 -20.18 32.66
C GLU A 18 7.34 -18.66 32.91
N SER A 19 8.57 -18.16 32.85
CA SER A 19 8.82 -16.72 32.81
C SER A 19 8.38 -16.17 31.45
N LEU A 20 7.27 -15.44 31.42
CA LEU A 20 6.85 -14.68 30.23
C LEU A 20 7.68 -13.39 30.19
N ASP A 21 8.74 -13.39 29.38
CA ASP A 21 9.69 -12.28 29.28
C ASP A 21 9.21 -11.19 28.31
N THR A 22 8.02 -10.65 28.58
CA THR A 22 7.39 -9.60 27.75
C THR A 22 8.21 -8.32 27.74
N LEU A 23 8.83 -7.98 28.86
CA LEU A 23 9.63 -6.76 29.02
C LEU A 23 10.91 -6.78 28.18
N LYS A 24 11.54 -7.95 28.01
CA LYS A 24 12.74 -8.08 27.17
C LYS A 24 12.46 -7.73 25.72
N GLN A 25 11.36 -8.22 25.16
CA GLN A 25 10.98 -7.92 23.77
C GLN A 25 10.68 -6.42 23.60
N PHE A 26 9.96 -5.84 24.55
CA PHE A 26 9.67 -4.40 24.57
C PHE A 26 10.95 -3.56 24.56
N LEU A 27 11.92 -3.85 25.43
CA LEU A 27 13.17 -3.09 25.51
C LEU A 27 14.03 -3.20 24.25
N GLN A 28 14.08 -4.38 23.62
CA GLN A 28 14.91 -4.62 22.44
C GLN A 28 14.38 -3.96 21.17
N TYR A 29 13.05 -3.89 21.05
CA TYR A 29 12.35 -3.41 19.85
C TYR A 29 11.55 -2.13 20.07
N HIS A 30 11.80 -1.41 21.17
CA HIS A 30 11.14 -0.15 21.47
C HIS A 30 11.27 0.84 20.31
N GLY A 31 10.13 1.37 19.84
CA GLY A 31 10.07 2.34 18.74
C GLY A 31 10.35 1.76 17.34
N LYS A 32 10.59 0.45 17.20
CA LYS A 32 10.78 -0.19 15.89
C LYS A 32 9.44 -0.68 15.36
N ILE A 33 9.01 -0.09 14.25
CA ILE A 33 7.74 -0.38 13.59
C ILE A 33 8.04 -0.77 12.15
N LEU A 34 7.45 -1.86 11.69
CA LEU A 34 7.51 -2.23 10.28
C LEU A 34 6.30 -1.64 9.56
N CYS A 35 6.54 -0.77 8.59
CA CYS A 35 5.51 -0.12 7.79
C CYS A 35 5.41 -0.77 6.41
N PHE A 36 4.21 -1.21 6.05
CA PHE A 36 3.88 -1.80 4.75
C PHE A 36 2.76 -1.02 4.08
N PHE A 37 2.90 -0.82 2.77
CA PHE A 37 1.85 -0.29 1.92
C PHE A 37 1.02 -1.42 1.36
N CYS A 38 -0.28 -1.28 1.54
CA CYS A 38 -1.26 -2.32 1.33
C CYS A 38 -2.36 -1.84 0.38
N LEU A 39 -2.89 -2.74 -0.43
CA LEU A 39 -4.07 -2.50 -1.26
C LEU A 39 -5.18 -3.46 -0.83
N TRP A 40 -6.33 -2.93 -0.49
CA TRP A 40 -7.55 -3.71 -0.35
C TRP A 40 -8.41 -3.50 -1.59
N ASP A 41 -8.56 -4.57 -2.40
CA ASP A 41 -9.42 -4.57 -3.58
C ASP A 41 -10.77 -5.22 -3.25
N ASP A 42 -11.82 -4.40 -3.15
CA ASP A 42 -13.20 -4.86 -2.93
C ASP A 42 -14.04 -4.79 -4.21
N SER A 43 -13.44 -4.64 -5.40
CA SER A 43 -14.13 -4.41 -6.68
C SER A 43 -15.14 -5.49 -7.10
N VAL A 44 -15.12 -6.65 -6.46
CA VAL A 44 -16.11 -7.73 -6.67
C VAL A 44 -17.48 -7.35 -6.08
N SER A 45 -17.50 -6.50 -5.05
CA SER A 45 -18.72 -5.99 -4.42
C SER A 45 -19.41 -4.93 -5.30
N MET A 46 -20.74 -4.85 -5.28
CA MET A 46 -21.51 -3.92 -6.13
C MET A 46 -21.15 -2.44 -5.91
N PHE A 47 -20.68 -2.09 -4.72
CA PHE A 47 -20.20 -0.75 -4.34
C PHE A 47 -18.75 -0.83 -3.84
N GLY A 48 -18.01 -1.77 -4.41
CA GLY A 48 -16.64 -2.08 -4.07
C GLY A 48 -15.66 -1.03 -4.58
N ASP A 49 -14.82 -0.53 -3.70
CA ASP A 49 -13.75 0.42 -4.04
C ASP A 49 -12.38 -0.21 -3.74
N ARG A 50 -11.38 0.18 -4.53
CA ARG A 50 -9.97 -0.09 -4.22
C ARG A 50 -9.48 0.93 -3.20
N ARG A 51 -8.94 0.46 -2.08
CA ARG A 51 -8.49 1.30 -0.97
C ARG A 51 -7.02 1.05 -0.68
N GLU A 52 -6.27 2.13 -0.58
CA GLU A 52 -4.88 2.11 -0.15
C GLU A 52 -4.85 2.15 1.37
N LEU A 53 -4.09 1.23 1.97
CA LEU A 53 -3.97 1.05 3.41
C LEU A 53 -2.48 1.10 3.79
N ILE A 54 -2.20 1.56 5.00
CA ILE A 54 -0.88 1.46 5.61
C ILE A 54 -0.99 0.52 6.80
N LEU A 55 -0.19 -0.54 6.78
CA LEU A 55 -0.07 -1.51 7.85
C LEU A 55 1.18 -1.21 8.67
N HIS A 56 1.01 -1.04 9.98
CA HIS A 56 2.09 -0.93 10.94
C HIS A 56 2.15 -2.21 11.79
N TYR A 57 3.30 -2.88 11.76
CA TYR A 57 3.60 -4.02 12.62
C TYR A 57 4.58 -3.58 13.71
N PHE A 58 4.16 -3.70 14.97
CA PHE A 58 4.96 -3.32 16.13
C PHE A 58 5.76 -4.51 16.63
N LEU A 59 7.08 -4.45 16.48
CA LEU A 59 8.01 -5.53 16.89
C LEU A 59 8.07 -5.73 18.42
N CYS A 60 7.68 -4.71 19.20
CA CYS A 60 7.70 -4.77 20.66
C CYS A 60 6.68 -5.76 21.23
N ASP A 61 5.50 -5.88 20.61
CA ASP A 61 4.37 -6.67 21.15
C ASP A 61 3.73 -7.60 20.11
N ASP A 62 4.28 -7.67 18.90
CA ASP A 62 3.73 -8.41 17.75
C ASP A 62 2.27 -8.01 17.43
N THR A 63 1.98 -6.71 17.48
CA THR A 63 0.65 -6.14 17.21
C THR A 63 0.62 -5.45 15.86
N ILE A 64 -0.55 -5.42 15.24
CA ILE A 64 -0.80 -4.81 13.93
C ILE A 64 -1.82 -3.69 14.06
N GLU A 65 -1.54 -2.57 13.42
CA GLU A 65 -2.44 -1.43 13.27
C GLU A 65 -2.58 -1.13 11.78
N ILE A 66 -3.80 -0.87 11.31
CA ILE A 66 -4.05 -0.59 9.89
C ILE A 66 -4.78 0.75 9.76
N LYS A 67 -4.19 1.65 8.98
CA LYS A 67 -4.74 2.97 8.66
C LYS A 67 -5.15 3.01 7.20
N GLU A 68 -6.26 3.67 6.91
CA GLU A 68 -6.69 3.93 5.54
C GLU A 68 -5.99 5.19 5.04
N LEU A 69 -5.38 5.12 3.85
CA LEU A 69 -4.81 6.28 3.17
C LEU A 69 -5.91 6.92 2.32
N LEU A 70 -6.38 8.08 2.79
CA LEU A 70 -7.47 8.79 2.14
C LEU A 70 -6.92 9.79 1.12
N PRO A 71 -7.38 9.75 -0.15
CA PRO A 71 -7.01 10.75 -1.12
C PRO A 71 -7.63 12.11 -0.77
N HIS A 72 -6.99 13.18 -1.26
CA HIS A 72 -7.50 14.54 -1.14
C HIS A 72 -8.91 14.61 -1.74
N SER A 73 -9.83 15.31 -1.06
CA SER A 73 -11.26 15.41 -1.42
C SER A 73 -12.08 14.12 -1.35
N SER A 74 -11.59 13.08 -0.66
CA SER A 74 -12.43 11.91 -0.38
C SER A 74 -13.63 12.27 0.52
N GLY A 75 -14.81 11.76 0.17
CA GLY A 75 -16.03 11.94 0.97
C GLY A 75 -16.09 11.05 2.22
N ARG A 76 -14.95 10.50 2.65
CA ARG A 76 -14.86 9.58 3.80
C ARG A 76 -14.27 10.32 4.99
N ASP A 77 -14.70 9.91 6.18
CA ASP A 77 -14.25 10.51 7.43
C ASP A 77 -12.78 10.15 7.73
N ALA A 78 -11.97 11.15 8.02
CA ALA A 78 -10.51 11.05 8.16
C ALA A 78 -10.06 10.31 9.43
N LEU A 79 -10.92 10.21 10.43
CA LEU A 79 -10.54 9.73 11.77
C LEU A 79 -10.74 8.22 11.97
N LYS A 80 -11.25 7.50 10.97
CA LYS A 80 -11.60 6.09 11.12
C LYS A 80 -10.41 5.19 10.75
N MET A 81 -9.70 4.72 11.78
CA MET A 81 -8.73 3.64 11.61
C MET A 81 -9.43 2.39 11.04
N PHE A 82 -8.76 1.70 10.10
CA PHE A 82 -9.31 0.48 9.53
C PHE A 82 -9.26 -0.68 10.53
N LEU A 83 -8.15 -0.80 11.26
CA LEU A 83 -7.98 -1.73 12.36
C LEU A 83 -7.23 -1.05 13.51
N ARG A 84 -7.83 -1.06 14.71
CA ARG A 84 -7.15 -0.63 15.93
C ARG A 84 -6.03 -1.61 16.29
N ARG A 85 -4.91 -1.08 16.80
CA ARG A 85 -3.75 -1.86 17.25
C ARG A 85 -4.18 -3.07 18.08
N SER A 86 -3.95 -4.26 17.54
CA SER A 86 -4.30 -5.54 18.16
C SER A 86 -3.48 -6.68 17.54
N LYS A 87 -3.41 -7.85 18.20
CA LYS A 87 -2.80 -9.03 17.58
C LYS A 87 -3.77 -9.59 16.54
N LEU A 88 -3.31 -9.69 15.28
CA LEU A 88 -4.14 -10.16 14.18
C LEU A 88 -4.07 -11.68 14.07
N PRO A 89 -5.19 -12.41 14.19
CA PRO A 89 -5.18 -13.85 13.99
C PRO A 89 -5.12 -14.22 12.51
N LYS A 90 -4.38 -15.28 12.17
CA LYS A 90 -4.30 -15.81 10.80
C LYS A 90 -5.64 -16.34 10.31
N ASN A 91 -6.27 -17.11 11.19
CA ASN A 91 -7.59 -17.70 10.96
C ASN A 91 -8.63 -16.88 11.71
N CYS A 92 -9.70 -16.50 10.99
CA CYS A 92 -10.85 -15.89 11.64
C CYS A 92 -11.44 -16.93 12.60
N PRO A 93 -11.53 -16.64 13.91
CA PRO A 93 -12.14 -17.57 14.84
C PRO A 93 -13.60 -17.81 14.46
N PRO A 94 -14.11 -19.05 14.60
CA PRO A 94 -15.47 -19.40 14.20
C PRO A 94 -16.55 -18.66 15.00
N ARG A 95 -16.18 -18.14 16.17
CA ARG A 95 -17.08 -17.37 17.05
C ARG A 95 -16.30 -16.27 17.76
N VAL A 96 -17.00 -15.18 18.08
CA VAL A 96 -16.50 -14.15 18.99
C VAL A 96 -16.48 -14.71 20.42
N TYR A 97 -15.31 -14.73 21.03
CA TYR A 97 -15.14 -15.18 22.41
C TYR A 97 -15.61 -14.11 23.40
N GLN A 98 -16.19 -14.55 24.51
CA GLN A 98 -16.58 -13.63 25.58
C GLN A 98 -15.33 -13.10 26.29
N PRO A 99 -15.37 -11.88 26.85
CA PRO A 99 -14.28 -11.38 27.69
C PRO A 99 -13.93 -12.38 28.81
N GLY A 100 -12.64 -12.72 28.95
CA GLY A 100 -12.16 -13.69 29.94
C GLY A 100 -12.24 -15.16 29.51
N GLN A 101 -12.84 -15.48 28.36
CA GLN A 101 -12.89 -16.85 27.84
C GLN A 101 -11.54 -17.34 27.29
N ILE A 102 -10.73 -16.43 26.74
CA ILE A 102 -9.35 -16.72 26.31
C ILE A 102 -8.42 -15.97 27.25
N THR A 103 -7.68 -16.70 28.08
CA THR A 103 -6.63 -16.16 28.94
C THR A 103 -5.36 -16.98 28.76
N ASP A 104 -4.21 -16.32 28.89
CA ASP A 104 -2.90 -17.00 28.82
C ASP A 104 -2.69 -17.96 29.99
N ARG A 105 -3.37 -17.69 31.11
CA ARG A 105 -3.35 -18.48 32.35
C ARG A 105 -4.77 -18.64 32.88
N ALA A 106 -5.25 -19.88 32.94
CA ALA A 106 -6.48 -20.21 33.66
C ALA A 106 -6.17 -20.33 35.17
N VAL A 107 -7.01 -19.76 36.01
CA VAL A 107 -6.93 -19.89 37.47
C VAL A 107 -7.99 -20.90 37.89
N LEU A 108 -7.57 -21.98 38.55
CA LEU A 108 -8.45 -23.07 38.97
C LEU A 108 -9.19 -22.72 40.27
N ASN A 109 -8.57 -21.92 41.17
CA ASN A 109 -9.15 -21.46 42.44
C ASN A 109 -8.60 -20.08 42.86
N SER A 110 -9.49 -19.17 43.28
CA SER A 110 -9.18 -17.99 44.10
C SER A 110 -9.64 -18.28 45.53
N TYR A 111 -8.72 -18.58 46.45
CA TYR A 111 -9.09 -18.72 47.87
C TYR A 111 -9.32 -17.33 48.44
N GLY A 112 -10.59 -16.96 48.64
CA GLY A 112 -10.99 -15.65 49.17
C GLY A 112 -12.00 -15.81 50.30
N ASP A 113 -11.64 -16.52 51.36
CA ASP A 113 -12.44 -16.59 52.59
C ASP A 113 -11.62 -16.13 53.82
N PHE A 114 -11.88 -14.89 54.22
CA PHE A 114 -11.96 -14.33 55.59
C PHE A 114 -10.88 -14.62 56.65
N ILE A 115 -9.66 -15.04 56.33
CA ILE A 115 -8.57 -15.15 57.33
C ILE A 115 -7.50 -14.08 57.07
N LYS A 116 -7.45 -13.09 57.97
CA LYS A 116 -6.75 -11.79 57.88
C LYS A 116 -5.26 -11.79 57.52
N ASN A 117 -4.56 -12.92 57.37
CA ASN A 117 -3.08 -12.93 57.30
C ASN A 117 -2.44 -13.93 56.31
N GLN A 118 -3.15 -14.44 55.30
CA GLN A 118 -2.53 -15.27 54.25
C GLN A 118 -2.69 -14.60 52.88
N ALA A 119 -1.58 -14.41 52.16
CA ALA A 119 -1.57 -13.82 50.83
C ALA A 119 -2.55 -14.56 49.90
N ASP A 120 -3.39 -13.81 49.17
CA ASP A 120 -4.35 -14.34 48.20
C ASP A 120 -3.69 -15.38 47.29
N GLY A 121 -3.98 -16.65 47.55
CA GLY A 121 -3.40 -17.77 46.84
C GLY A 121 -4.24 -18.09 45.61
N TYR A 122 -3.78 -17.72 44.43
CA TYR A 122 -4.34 -18.19 43.16
C TYR A 122 -3.61 -19.44 42.70
N LEU A 123 -4.35 -20.51 42.42
CA LEU A 123 -3.80 -21.72 41.82
C LEU A 123 -3.96 -21.66 40.30
N PHE A 124 -2.86 -21.62 39.56
CA PHE A 124 -2.90 -21.74 38.09
C PHE A 124 -3.18 -23.16 37.64
N ASP A 125 -3.97 -23.30 36.58
CA ASP A 125 -4.20 -24.59 35.93
C ASP A 125 -2.91 -25.07 35.23
N ARG A 126 -2.42 -26.26 35.62
CA ARG A 126 -1.22 -26.88 35.07
C ARG A 126 -1.44 -27.40 33.65
N TYR A 127 -2.65 -27.87 33.36
CA TYR A 127 -2.97 -28.55 32.10
C TYR A 127 -3.45 -27.58 31.02
N LYS A 128 -3.71 -26.32 31.36
CA LYS A 128 -4.20 -25.27 30.45
C LYS A 128 -5.42 -25.78 29.65
N LEU A 129 -6.33 -26.48 30.32
CA LEU A 129 -7.52 -27.07 29.72
C LEU A 129 -8.40 -25.96 29.15
N GLY A 130 -8.62 -25.98 27.83
CA GLY A 130 -9.39 -24.94 27.13
C GLY A 130 -8.56 -23.81 26.53
N LYS A 131 -7.22 -23.90 26.54
CA LYS A 131 -6.38 -22.99 25.75
C LYS A 131 -6.74 -23.14 24.27
N VAL A 132 -7.26 -22.07 23.69
CA VAL A 132 -7.49 -21.99 22.25
C VAL A 132 -6.17 -21.66 21.59
N ASP A 133 -5.63 -22.61 20.83
CA ASP A 133 -4.43 -22.37 20.03
C ASP A 133 -4.79 -21.49 18.82
N GLN A 134 -4.69 -20.18 19.03
CA GLN A 134 -4.88 -19.18 17.98
C GLN A 134 -3.53 -18.73 17.44
N GLU A 135 -3.31 -18.97 16.16
CA GLU A 135 -2.12 -18.48 15.47
C GLU A 135 -2.28 -17.02 15.07
N PHE A 136 -1.30 -16.20 15.46
CA PHE A 136 -1.22 -14.79 15.10
C PHE A 136 -0.19 -14.58 14.00
N TYR A 137 -0.39 -13.55 13.18
CA TYR A 137 0.61 -13.14 12.20
C TYR A 137 1.89 -12.71 12.91
N LYS A 138 3.02 -13.20 12.41
CA LYS A 138 4.34 -12.74 12.80
C LYS A 138 4.98 -11.96 11.67
N ASP A 139 6.07 -11.28 11.97
CA ASP A 139 6.92 -10.64 10.97
C ASP A 139 7.38 -11.62 9.87
N SER A 140 7.63 -12.89 10.22
CA SER A 140 8.01 -13.92 9.24
C SER A 140 6.96 -14.17 8.15
N ASP A 141 5.68 -13.88 8.43
CA ASP A 141 4.57 -14.10 7.49
C ASP A 141 4.33 -12.89 6.57
N LEU A 142 4.95 -11.75 6.86
CA LEU A 142 4.72 -10.48 6.17
C LEU A 142 5.80 -10.27 5.10
N SER A 143 5.47 -10.60 3.86
CA SER A 143 6.34 -10.37 2.71
C SER A 143 5.60 -9.63 1.58
N LEU A 144 6.37 -8.99 0.70
CA LEU A 144 5.81 -8.28 -0.45
C LEU A 144 5.17 -9.26 -1.43
N GLY A 145 3.99 -8.89 -1.95
CA GLY A 145 3.18 -9.72 -2.84
C GLY A 145 2.24 -10.69 -2.12
N VAL A 146 2.35 -10.84 -0.79
CA VAL A 146 1.45 -11.71 -0.02
C VAL A 146 0.13 -11.01 0.30
N THR A 147 -0.96 -11.75 0.19
CA THR A 147 -2.28 -11.32 0.66
C THR A 147 -2.52 -11.79 2.08
N ILE A 148 -2.68 -10.86 3.01
CA ILE A 148 -3.05 -11.15 4.40
C ILE A 148 -4.57 -11.11 4.57
N ASN A 149 -5.07 -11.91 5.51
CA ASN A 149 -6.48 -11.91 5.87
C ASN A 149 -6.71 -11.05 7.12
N VAL A 150 -7.42 -9.94 6.95
CA VAL A 150 -7.81 -9.04 8.05
C VAL A 150 -9.31 -9.22 8.32
N TRP A 151 -9.64 -10.12 9.25
CA TRP A 151 -11.03 -10.41 9.64
C TRP A 151 -11.98 -10.69 8.47
N GLY A 152 -11.50 -11.42 7.46
CA GLY A 152 -12.26 -11.78 6.24
C GLY A 152 -11.96 -10.89 5.03
N ARG A 153 -11.23 -9.78 5.19
CA ARG A 153 -10.81 -8.90 4.09
C ARG A 153 -9.41 -9.26 3.64
N LYS A 154 -9.26 -9.61 2.35
CA LYS A 154 -7.96 -9.92 1.74
C LYS A 154 -7.23 -8.63 1.37
N VAL A 155 -6.12 -8.37 2.04
CA VAL A 155 -5.31 -7.17 1.84
C VAL A 155 -3.97 -7.57 1.23
N LEU A 156 -3.60 -6.98 0.09
CA LEU A 156 -2.36 -7.25 -0.61
C LEU A 156 -1.25 -6.32 -0.14
N LEU A 157 -0.13 -6.86 0.31
CA LEU A 157 1.09 -6.11 0.62
C LEU A 157 1.85 -5.85 -0.68
N TYR A 158 2.01 -4.60 -1.10
CA TYR A 158 2.64 -4.28 -2.41
C TYR A 158 3.96 -3.52 -2.30
N ASP A 159 4.17 -2.76 -1.22
CA ASP A 159 5.43 -2.04 -0.98
C ASP A 159 5.70 -1.93 0.54
N CYS A 160 6.91 -1.52 0.91
CA CYS A 160 7.33 -1.39 2.30
C CYS A 160 8.38 -0.28 2.48
N ASP A 161 8.46 0.23 3.71
CA ASP A 161 9.37 1.34 4.06
C ASP A 161 10.84 0.90 4.07
N GLU A 162 11.77 1.84 3.92
CA GLU A 162 13.21 1.59 3.88
C GLU A 162 13.72 0.91 5.16
N PHE A 163 13.19 1.31 6.32
CA PHE A 163 13.49 0.66 7.58
C PHE A 163 13.13 -0.83 7.55
N THR A 164 11.97 -1.18 7.01
CA THR A 164 11.54 -2.59 6.93
C THR A 164 12.47 -3.40 6.03
N LYS A 165 12.86 -2.85 4.87
CA LYS A 165 13.80 -3.49 3.95
C LYS A 165 15.12 -3.81 4.67
N SER A 166 15.64 -2.85 5.45
CA SER A 166 16.85 -3.06 6.25
C SER A 166 16.67 -4.13 7.35
N TYR A 167 15.50 -4.16 8.00
CA TYR A 167 15.18 -5.15 9.03
C TYR A 167 15.14 -6.57 8.46
N TYR A 168 14.40 -6.79 7.37
CA TYR A 168 14.32 -8.10 6.73
C TYR A 168 15.66 -8.53 6.12
N LYS A 169 16.47 -7.59 5.61
CA LYS A 169 17.83 -7.87 5.17
C LYS A 169 18.72 -8.35 6.32
N SER A 170 18.67 -7.69 7.48
CA SER A 170 19.50 -8.07 8.64
C SER A 170 19.05 -9.36 9.34
N LYS A 171 17.73 -9.59 9.45
CA LYS A 171 17.18 -10.74 10.18
C LYS A 171 17.06 -12.00 9.33
N TYR A 172 16.59 -11.86 8.08
CA TYR A 172 16.26 -12.97 7.19
C TYR A 172 17.18 -13.07 5.97
N GLY A 173 18.03 -12.07 5.71
CA GLY A 173 18.88 -12.06 4.51
C GLY A 173 18.11 -11.85 3.20
N ILE A 174 16.87 -11.34 3.27
CA ILE A 174 16.03 -11.14 2.09
C ILE A 174 16.41 -9.81 1.45
N GLU A 175 16.86 -9.85 0.19
CA GLU A 175 17.19 -8.65 -0.61
C GLU A 175 16.15 -8.35 -1.69
N ASN A 176 15.33 -9.34 -2.06
CA ASN A 176 14.35 -9.20 -3.14
C ASN A 176 13.05 -8.57 -2.64
N PHE A 177 13.00 -7.25 -2.67
CA PHE A 177 11.77 -6.46 -2.45
C PHE A 177 11.24 -5.93 -3.78
N THR A 178 10.66 -6.81 -4.60
CA THR A 178 10.02 -6.39 -5.84
C THR A 178 8.69 -5.72 -5.50
N SER A 179 8.61 -4.40 -5.65
CA SER A 179 7.36 -3.68 -5.43
C SER A 179 6.33 -4.08 -6.50
N VAL A 180 5.12 -4.38 -6.05
CA VAL A 180 4.02 -4.73 -6.95
C VAL A 180 3.33 -3.44 -7.37
N SER A 181 3.38 -3.10 -8.65
CA SER A 181 2.68 -1.91 -9.16
C SER A 181 1.18 -2.16 -9.18
N CYS A 182 0.47 -1.62 -8.19
CA CYS A 182 -0.99 -1.68 -8.09
C CYS A 182 -1.71 -0.54 -8.81
N LYS A 183 -1.00 0.27 -9.61
CA LYS A 183 -1.64 1.37 -10.34
C LYS A 183 -2.72 0.80 -11.27
N PRO A 184 -3.95 1.35 -11.25
CA PRO A 184 -4.93 1.00 -12.27
C PRO A 184 -4.31 1.27 -13.65
N PRO A 185 -4.65 0.46 -14.67
CA PRO A 185 -4.21 0.75 -16.02
C PRO A 185 -4.56 2.20 -16.33
N SER A 186 -3.60 2.96 -16.87
CA SER A 186 -3.81 4.37 -17.19
C SER A 186 -5.11 4.52 -17.97
N PRO A 187 -5.91 5.56 -17.71
CA PRO A 187 -7.10 5.81 -18.51
C PRO A 187 -6.71 5.77 -19.98
N PRO A 188 -7.57 5.23 -20.85
CA PRO A 188 -7.27 5.14 -22.27
C PRO A 188 -6.82 6.52 -22.75
N PRO A 189 -5.78 6.58 -23.62
CA PRO A 189 -5.29 7.85 -24.13
C PRO A 189 -6.48 8.64 -24.66
N LYS A 190 -6.58 9.92 -24.28
CA LYS A 190 -7.63 10.79 -24.77
C LYS A 190 -7.60 10.71 -26.29
N ILE A 191 -8.70 10.27 -26.90
CA ILE A 191 -8.79 10.13 -28.35
C ILE A 191 -8.47 11.50 -28.95
N GLU A 192 -7.33 11.59 -29.64
CA GLU A 192 -6.94 12.80 -30.35
C GLU A 192 -7.95 13.02 -31.47
N ARG A 193 -8.75 14.08 -31.34
CA ARG A 193 -9.69 14.48 -32.38
C ARG A 193 -8.87 14.97 -33.58
N LYS A 194 -8.83 14.17 -34.64
CA LYS A 194 -8.23 14.59 -35.91
C LYS A 194 -9.11 15.68 -36.53
N PHE A 195 -8.48 16.70 -37.11
CA PHE A 195 -9.21 17.67 -37.90
C PHE A 195 -9.89 16.98 -39.09
N PRO A 196 -11.13 17.37 -39.43
CA PRO A 196 -11.79 16.84 -40.61
C PRO A 196 -11.00 17.23 -41.89
N PRO A 197 -11.14 16.46 -42.98
CA PRO A 197 -10.58 16.85 -44.27
C PRO A 197 -11.17 18.18 -44.73
N TYR A 198 -10.36 18.95 -45.46
CA TYR A 198 -10.78 20.24 -46.02
C TYR A 198 -11.95 20.07 -47.01
N ASN A 199 -12.94 20.95 -46.92
CA ASN A 199 -14.23 20.83 -47.58
C ASN A 199 -14.31 21.50 -48.97
N GLY A 200 -13.21 22.05 -49.49
CA GLY A 200 -13.18 22.72 -50.80
C GLY A 200 -13.67 24.17 -50.81
N PHE A 201 -14.08 24.72 -49.66
CA PHE A 201 -14.53 26.10 -49.53
C PHE A 201 -13.53 26.95 -48.74
N GLY A 202 -13.22 28.15 -49.22
CA GLY A 202 -12.30 29.07 -48.54
C GLY A 202 -10.82 28.63 -48.67
N SER A 203 -9.95 29.07 -47.77
CA SER A 203 -8.57 28.55 -47.70
C SER A 203 -8.46 27.42 -46.68
N GLU A 204 -7.44 26.57 -46.81
CA GLU A 204 -7.20 25.48 -45.86
C GLU A 204 -6.95 26.02 -44.44
N GLU A 205 -6.25 27.15 -44.32
CA GLU A 205 -5.93 27.78 -43.05
C GLU A 205 -7.15 28.39 -42.36
N ASP A 206 -8.09 28.94 -43.13
CA ASP A 206 -9.33 29.53 -42.63
C ASP A 206 -10.30 28.43 -42.15
N SER A 207 -10.38 27.34 -42.91
CA SER A 207 -11.18 26.15 -42.56
C SER A 207 -10.66 25.46 -41.30
N LEU A 208 -9.33 25.35 -41.16
CA LEU A 208 -8.71 24.82 -39.94
C LEU A 208 -9.10 25.63 -38.71
N ARG A 209 -9.17 26.96 -38.83
CA ARG A 209 -9.46 27.83 -37.70
C ARG A 209 -10.90 27.71 -37.20
N ASN A 210 -11.84 27.44 -38.10
CA ASN A 210 -13.22 27.09 -37.78
C ASN A 210 -13.34 25.77 -36.99
N CYS A 211 -12.39 24.85 -37.18
CA CYS A 211 -12.38 23.56 -36.48
C CYS A 211 -11.72 23.61 -35.09
N ILE A 212 -11.05 24.71 -34.74
CA ILE A 212 -10.31 24.86 -33.46
C ILE A 212 -11.21 25.46 -32.39
N ASP A 213 -11.89 26.57 -32.70
CA ASP A 213 -12.69 27.33 -31.74
C ASP A 213 -14.11 27.57 -32.28
N LEU A 214 -15.10 27.63 -31.38
CA LEU A 214 -16.50 27.92 -31.73
C LEU A 214 -16.67 29.29 -32.40
N LYS A 215 -15.83 30.26 -32.04
CA LYS A 215 -15.83 31.59 -32.65
C LYS A 215 -14.64 31.68 -33.61
N PRO A 216 -14.88 31.70 -34.94
CA PRO A 216 -13.81 31.82 -35.92
C PRO A 216 -13.01 33.10 -35.66
N THR A 217 -11.71 32.93 -35.49
CA THR A 217 -10.77 34.05 -35.44
C THR A 217 -10.06 34.14 -36.78
N PRO A 218 -9.78 35.34 -37.31
CA PRO A 218 -9.11 35.45 -38.59
C PRO A 218 -7.71 34.85 -38.52
N HIS A 219 -7.32 34.09 -39.55
CA HIS A 219 -5.97 33.53 -39.63
C HIS A 219 -4.94 34.67 -39.68
N ARG A 220 -3.90 34.58 -38.84
CA ARG A 220 -2.82 35.57 -38.80
C ARG A 220 -1.72 35.15 -39.74
N ARG A 221 -1.39 36.01 -40.72
CA ARG A 221 -0.22 35.81 -41.58
C ARG A 221 1.07 35.99 -40.77
N ASN A 222 2.12 35.29 -41.17
CA ASN A 222 3.44 35.40 -40.54
C ASN A 222 4.10 36.75 -40.90
N PHE A 223 3.75 37.81 -40.18
CA PHE A 223 4.21 39.19 -40.41
C PHE A 223 5.74 39.33 -40.39
N LYS A 224 6.45 38.56 -39.56
CA LYS A 224 7.92 38.57 -39.51
C LYS A 224 8.54 38.15 -40.84
N LYS A 225 8.07 37.03 -41.41
CA LYS A 225 8.51 36.54 -42.72
C LYS A 225 8.15 37.51 -43.84
N PHE A 226 7.02 38.21 -43.71
CA PHE A 226 6.63 39.24 -44.66
C PHE A 226 7.63 40.41 -44.63
N MET A 227 7.85 41.05 -43.47
CA MET A 227 8.77 42.20 -43.39
C MET A 227 10.22 41.89 -43.77
N GLU A 228 10.73 40.69 -43.44
CA GLU A 228 12.10 40.30 -43.80
C GLU A 228 12.29 40.03 -45.30
N LYS A 229 11.25 39.54 -45.97
CA LYS A 229 11.31 39.15 -47.39
C LYS A 229 10.69 40.19 -48.32
N ASP A 230 10.03 41.19 -47.77
CA ASP A 230 9.51 42.32 -48.54
C ASP A 230 10.67 43.13 -49.12
N SER A 231 10.47 43.70 -50.31
CA SER A 231 11.53 44.43 -50.99
C SER A 231 11.87 45.72 -50.25
N TYR A 232 13.11 45.84 -49.76
CA TYR A 232 13.59 47.07 -49.13
C TYR A 232 14.50 47.83 -50.09
N GLY A 233 14.04 49.00 -50.55
CA GLY A 233 14.77 49.83 -51.51
C GLY A 233 14.95 49.14 -52.87
N SER A 234 16.18 49.13 -53.41
CA SER A 234 16.49 48.60 -54.75
C SER A 234 16.75 47.08 -54.81
N LYS A 235 16.68 46.36 -53.68
CA LYS A 235 16.89 44.90 -53.61
C LYS A 235 15.54 44.20 -53.52
N SER A 236 15.12 43.57 -54.62
CA SER A 236 13.93 42.72 -54.63
C SER A 236 14.31 41.27 -54.32
N ASN A 237 13.73 40.67 -53.27
CA ASN A 237 13.92 39.27 -52.91
C ASN A 237 13.03 38.34 -53.75
N ILE A 238 12.93 38.62 -55.05
CA ILE A 238 12.09 37.88 -56.00
C ILE A 238 12.97 36.89 -56.75
N LEU A 239 12.69 35.60 -56.56
CA LEU A 239 13.37 34.54 -57.29
C LEU A 239 12.81 34.46 -58.72
N ARG A 240 13.66 34.69 -59.71
CA ARG A 240 13.31 34.62 -61.14
C ARG A 240 13.93 33.38 -61.76
N PHE A 241 13.11 32.53 -62.35
CA PHE A 241 13.54 31.31 -63.03
C PHE A 241 13.00 31.27 -64.46
N PHE A 242 13.80 30.73 -65.37
CA PHE A 242 13.34 30.39 -66.71
C PHE A 242 12.74 28.99 -66.67
N CYS A 243 11.43 28.88 -66.89
CA CYS A 243 10.72 27.60 -66.95
C CYS A 243 10.36 27.27 -68.41
N LYS A 244 10.56 26.01 -68.81
CA LYS A 244 10.08 25.47 -70.08
C LYS A 244 9.10 24.34 -69.78
N THR A 245 7.88 24.42 -70.30
CA THR A 245 6.91 23.31 -70.22
C THR A 245 7.27 22.26 -71.27
N SER A 246 7.88 21.15 -70.84
CA SER A 246 8.12 20.01 -71.73
C SER A 246 6.90 19.09 -71.72
N HIS A 247 6.03 19.23 -72.71
CA HIS A 247 5.12 18.14 -73.08
C HIS A 247 5.94 17.04 -73.77
N ARG A 248 6.42 16.06 -73.00
CA ARG A 248 6.74 14.75 -73.57
C ARG A 248 5.40 14.05 -73.83
N GLN A 249 4.98 13.98 -75.09
CA GLN A 249 4.01 12.96 -75.47
C GLN A 249 4.69 11.61 -75.22
N MET A 250 4.21 10.88 -74.21
CA MET A 250 4.47 9.46 -74.10
C MET A 250 3.85 8.82 -75.35
N CYS A 251 4.71 8.34 -76.25
CA CYS A 251 4.34 7.29 -77.19
C CYS A 251 4.32 5.96 -76.43
#